data_AF-A0A0E0I200-F1
#
_entry.id   AF-A0A0E0I200-F1
#
_cell.length_a   1.000
_cell.length_b   1.000
_cell.length_c   1.000
_cell.angle_alpha   90.00
_cell.angle_beta   90.00
_cell.angle_gamma   90.00
#
_symmetry.space_group_name_H-M   'P 1'
#
loop_
_entity.id
_entity.type
_entity.pdbx_description
1 polymer ?
#
loop_
_entity_poly.entity_id
_entity_poly.type
_entity_poly.pdbx_seq_one_letter_code
_entity_poly.pdbx_strand_id
1 'polypeptide(L)'
;MGTAVLIRIEVGVLSNDKRSSLGAVLGTGRVGTLTRVALTVLVFLLLLPSHALAAAVARDTSATLVETLPLPTTLVGPESVAFDKFGDGPYSGVSDGRILRWDGADKGWTTYSHAPGYNVAKCMAPKLHPAELTESKCGRPLGLRFHNTSGNLYIADAYKGLMRVGPRGGEATVLATEADGVPFKFTNGVDVNQVTGEVYFTDSSTRFQRSQHERVTATGDSTGRLMKYDPTTGYLDVLQSGMTYPNGLALSADRSHLVVALTGPCKLVRHWIEGPKAGTSEPFAELPGYPESRTT
;
A
#
# COMPACT_ATOMS: atom_id res chain seq x y z
N MET A 1 -14.04 -7.91 24.71
CA MET A 1 -13.98 -8.88 23.60
C MET A 1 -14.29 -8.10 22.34
N GLY A 2 -13.26 -7.64 21.62
CA GLY A 2 -13.43 -6.92 20.35
C GLY A 2 -13.29 -7.90 19.21
N THR A 3 -14.36 -8.12 18.46
CA THR A 3 -14.36 -8.93 17.25
C THR A 3 -13.61 -8.15 16.18
N ALA A 4 -12.48 -8.68 15.69
CA ALA A 4 -11.82 -8.11 14.53
C ALA A 4 -12.68 -8.43 13.30
N VAL A 5 -13.25 -7.41 12.67
CA VAL A 5 -14.00 -7.54 11.42
C VAL A 5 -13.01 -7.38 10.27
N LEU A 6 -12.80 -8.44 9.51
CA LEU A 6 -12.01 -8.39 8.28
C LEU A 6 -12.92 -7.88 7.15
N ILE A 7 -12.77 -6.60 6.80
CA ILE A 7 -13.51 -6.00 5.67
C ILE A 7 -12.77 -6.37 4.38
N ARG A 8 -13.24 -7.41 3.70
CA ARG A 8 -12.75 -7.78 2.36
C ARG A 8 -13.56 -7.01 1.34
N ILE A 9 -12.89 -6.15 0.57
CA ILE A 9 -13.52 -5.46 -0.56
C ILE A 9 -13.13 -6.23 -1.81
N GLU A 10 -14.11 -6.84 -2.49
CA GLU A 10 -13.85 -7.74 -3.62
C GLU A 10 -13.41 -6.94 -4.85
N VAL A 11 -12.20 -7.24 -5.32
CA VAL A 11 -11.70 -6.90 -6.65
C VAL A 11 -11.28 -8.20 -7.32
N GLY A 12 -11.98 -8.59 -8.39
CA GLY A 12 -11.80 -9.89 -9.04
C GLY A 12 -10.45 -10.01 -9.75
N VAL A 13 -9.73 -11.12 -9.53
CA VAL A 13 -8.61 -11.55 -10.38
C VAL A 13 -8.72 -13.04 -10.66
N LEU A 14 -8.68 -13.39 -11.96
CA LEU A 14 -8.61 -14.75 -12.48
C LEU A 14 -7.23 -15.36 -12.20
N SER A 15 -7.19 -16.44 -11.42
CA SER A 15 -5.99 -17.24 -11.16
C SER A 15 -5.86 -18.35 -12.20
N ASN A 16 -4.68 -18.54 -12.77
CA ASN A 16 -4.34 -19.73 -13.52
C ASN A 16 -2.92 -20.17 -13.14
N ASP A 17 -2.80 -21.24 -12.37
CA ASP A 17 -1.49 -21.79 -11.99
C ASP A 17 -1.53 -23.33 -11.91
N LYS A 18 -0.58 -23.99 -12.58
CA LYS A 18 -0.29 -25.44 -12.48
C LYS A 18 1.13 -25.75 -12.98
N ARG A 19 1.94 -26.32 -12.07
CA ARG A 19 2.98 -27.39 -12.20
C ARG A 19 4.12 -27.11 -11.20
N SER A 20 4.89 -28.02 -10.64
CA SER A 20 4.90 -29.48 -10.40
C SER A 20 6.21 -29.75 -9.62
N SER A 21 6.24 -30.58 -8.57
CA SER A 21 7.49 -30.98 -7.90
C SER A 21 7.91 -32.41 -8.23
N LEU A 22 9.21 -32.63 -8.52
CA LEU A 22 9.88 -33.93 -8.53
C LEU A 22 10.53 -34.22 -7.16
N GLY A 23 10.65 -35.51 -6.83
CA GLY A 23 11.02 -36.02 -5.50
C GLY A 23 12.47 -36.46 -5.32
N ALA A 24 12.72 -37.23 -4.24
CA ALA A 24 13.90 -38.08 -4.06
C ALA A 24 13.68 -39.13 -2.95
N VAL A 25 14.22 -40.34 -3.18
CA VAL A 25 14.19 -41.57 -2.37
C VAL A 25 15.52 -41.72 -1.64
N LEU A 26 15.54 -42.26 -0.41
CA LEU A 26 16.77 -42.78 0.22
C LEU A 26 16.49 -44.06 1.03
N GLY A 27 17.36 -45.04 0.82
CA GLY A 27 17.27 -46.42 1.30
C GLY A 27 17.80 -46.68 2.71
N THR A 28 17.58 -47.92 3.14
CA THR A 28 17.74 -48.41 4.51
C THR A 28 19.03 -49.21 4.71
N GLY A 29 19.58 -49.15 5.93
CA GLY A 29 20.63 -50.04 6.41
C GLY A 29 20.73 -50.02 7.95
N ARG A 30 20.54 -51.18 8.59
CA ARG A 30 20.83 -51.48 10.02
C ARG A 30 22.32 -51.92 10.14
N VAL A 31 23.04 -51.74 11.26
CA VAL A 31 22.98 -52.53 12.51
C VAL A 31 23.86 -51.87 13.60
N GLY A 32 23.35 -51.83 14.85
CA GLY A 32 24.06 -52.16 16.11
C GLY A 32 25.13 -51.24 16.72
N THR A 33 24.89 -50.70 17.92
CA THR A 33 25.45 -51.13 19.23
C THR A 33 25.23 -50.02 20.28
N LEU A 34 24.64 -50.37 21.42
CA LEU A 34 23.79 -49.53 22.28
C LEU A 34 24.50 -48.64 23.33
N THR A 35 25.78 -48.33 23.17
CA THR A 35 26.56 -47.67 24.25
C THR A 35 27.36 -46.44 23.79
N ARG A 36 26.98 -45.85 22.66
CA ARG A 36 27.38 -44.49 22.25
C ARG A 36 26.20 -43.51 22.08
N VAL A 37 24.97 -44.01 22.25
CA VAL A 37 23.73 -43.27 21.92
C VAL A 37 23.48 -42.07 22.84
N ALA A 38 23.93 -42.11 24.10
CA ALA A 38 23.66 -41.02 25.03
C ALA A 38 24.49 -39.74 24.77
N LEU A 39 25.71 -39.86 24.23
CA LEU A 39 26.60 -38.70 24.04
C LEU A 39 26.52 -38.09 22.63
N THR A 40 26.22 -38.89 21.60
CA THR A 40 25.94 -38.35 20.26
C THR A 40 24.56 -37.68 20.16
N VAL A 41 23.57 -38.10 20.96
CA VAL A 41 22.26 -37.43 21.01
C VAL A 41 22.38 -36.02 21.60
N LEU A 42 23.24 -35.81 22.61
CA LEU A 42 23.42 -34.50 23.24
C LEU A 42 24.20 -33.51 22.35
N VAL A 43 25.19 -33.99 21.57
CA VAL A 43 25.95 -33.15 20.63
C VAL A 43 25.15 -32.85 19.36
N PHE A 44 24.31 -33.78 18.87
CA PHE A 44 23.37 -33.48 17.78
C PHE A 44 22.27 -32.49 18.21
N LEU A 45 21.79 -32.54 19.45
CA LEU A 45 20.82 -31.56 19.97
C LEU A 45 21.40 -30.13 20.09
N LEU A 46 22.72 -30.00 20.24
CA LEU A 46 23.42 -28.70 20.32
C LEU A 46 23.92 -28.17 18.97
N LEU A 47 23.87 -28.99 17.90
CA LEU A 47 24.28 -28.63 16.53
C LEU A 47 23.10 -28.59 15.53
N LEU A 48 21.86 -28.82 16.00
CA LEU A 48 20.69 -28.49 15.18
C LEU A 48 20.64 -26.97 15.00
N PRO A 49 20.61 -26.47 13.75
CA PRO A 49 20.41 -25.04 13.54
C PRO A 49 19.09 -24.67 14.19
N SER A 50 19.10 -23.60 14.99
CA SER A 50 17.95 -23.04 15.72
C SER A 50 16.87 -22.46 14.77
N HIS A 51 16.72 -23.01 13.58
CA HIS A 51 15.79 -22.57 12.54
C HIS A 51 14.41 -23.22 12.64
N ALA A 52 14.13 -23.98 13.70
CA ALA A 52 12.83 -24.63 13.89
C ALA A 52 11.96 -23.99 14.99
N LEU A 53 12.24 -22.74 15.39
CA LEU A 53 11.38 -21.99 16.32
C LEU A 53 11.04 -20.58 15.80
N ALA A 54 10.76 -20.47 14.50
CA ALA A 54 10.10 -19.29 13.93
C ALA A 54 9.20 -19.69 12.75
N ALA A 55 8.57 -20.87 12.80
CA ALA A 55 7.29 -21.02 12.13
C ALA A 55 6.28 -20.26 13.00
N ALA A 56 6.25 -18.94 12.83
CA ALA A 56 5.13 -18.15 13.31
C ALA A 56 3.89 -18.84 12.73
N VAL A 57 3.09 -19.41 13.62
CA VAL A 57 1.75 -19.86 13.30
C VAL A 57 1.06 -18.61 12.78
N ALA A 58 1.03 -18.45 11.45
CA ALA A 58 0.00 -17.68 10.81
C ALA A 58 -1.27 -18.36 11.29
N ARG A 59 -1.90 -17.78 12.32
CA ARG A 59 -3.25 -18.16 12.67
C ARG A 59 -4.01 -17.95 11.39
N ASP A 60 -4.40 -19.06 10.77
CA ASP A 60 -5.40 -19.07 9.73
C ASP A 60 -6.60 -18.37 10.35
N THR A 61 -6.71 -17.07 10.04
CA THR A 61 -7.79 -16.25 10.54
C THR A 61 -8.92 -16.63 9.62
N SER A 62 -9.52 -17.78 9.90
CA SER A 62 -10.75 -18.22 9.25
C SER A 62 -11.74 -17.09 9.46
N ALA A 63 -11.86 -16.24 8.45
CA ALA A 63 -12.73 -15.08 8.44
C ALA A 63 -14.17 -15.60 8.43
N THR A 64 -14.64 -15.98 9.61
CA THR A 64 -15.98 -16.53 9.82
C THR A 64 -17.05 -15.43 9.76
N LEU A 65 -16.64 -14.17 9.75
CA LEU A 65 -17.44 -13.02 9.40
C LEU A 65 -16.72 -12.21 8.32
N VAL A 66 -17.26 -12.24 7.10
CA VAL A 66 -16.91 -11.28 6.04
C VAL A 66 -18.08 -10.30 5.97
N GLU A 67 -17.84 -9.05 6.34
CA GLU A 67 -18.80 -7.98 6.15
C GLU A 67 -18.47 -7.25 4.84
N THR A 68 -19.41 -7.28 3.89
CA THR A 68 -19.26 -6.60 2.61
C THR A 68 -19.95 -5.25 2.68
N LEU A 69 -19.21 -4.19 2.40
CA LEU A 69 -19.70 -2.81 2.37
C LEU A 69 -19.78 -2.34 0.90
N PRO A 70 -20.88 -2.58 0.18
CA PRO A 70 -20.96 -2.27 -1.24
C PRO A 70 -20.90 -0.75 -1.46
N LEU A 71 -20.06 -0.34 -2.41
CA LEU A 71 -20.14 1.01 -2.96
C LEU A 71 -21.37 1.13 -3.88
N PRO A 72 -21.91 2.35 -4.06
CA PRO A 72 -22.86 2.62 -5.14
C PRO A 72 -22.32 2.11 -6.48
N THR A 73 -23.18 1.44 -7.26
CA THR A 73 -22.78 0.69 -8.49
C THR A 73 -22.13 1.54 -9.58
N THR A 74 -22.23 2.86 -9.49
CA THR A 74 -21.63 3.82 -10.42
C THR A 74 -20.22 4.23 -10.03
N LEU A 75 -19.77 3.90 -8.82
CA LEU A 75 -18.46 4.26 -8.30
C LEU A 75 -17.50 3.07 -8.42
N VAL A 76 -16.29 3.36 -8.86
CA VAL A 76 -15.17 2.43 -8.80
C VAL A 76 -14.29 2.83 -7.62
N GLY A 77 -14.14 1.92 -6.68
CA GLY A 77 -13.28 2.04 -5.51
C GLY A 77 -13.36 0.75 -4.70
N PRO A 78 -12.54 0.58 -3.67
CA PRO A 78 -11.38 1.37 -3.24
C PRO A 78 -10.07 0.95 -3.93
N GLU A 79 -9.08 1.84 -3.98
CA GLU A 79 -7.67 1.44 -4.24
C GLU A 79 -6.87 1.37 -2.93
N SER A 80 -7.13 2.27 -1.97
CA SER A 80 -6.68 2.11 -0.58
C SER A 80 -7.82 2.25 0.43
N VAL A 81 -7.56 1.76 1.65
CA VAL A 81 -8.44 1.89 2.81
C VAL A 81 -7.63 2.41 3.99
N ALA A 82 -8.22 3.33 4.75
CA ALA A 82 -7.65 3.83 5.99
C ALA A 82 -8.66 3.76 7.14
N PHE A 83 -8.13 3.70 8.35
CA PHE A 83 -8.87 3.85 9.60
C PHE A 83 -8.17 4.93 10.41
N ASP A 84 -8.94 5.72 11.17
CA ASP A 84 -8.33 6.65 12.09
C ASP A 84 -7.89 5.96 13.39
N LYS A 85 -7.28 6.73 14.30
CA LYS A 85 -6.76 6.19 15.57
C LYS A 85 -7.82 5.61 16.50
N PHE A 86 -9.10 5.96 16.30
CA PHE A 86 -10.21 5.46 17.11
C PHE A 86 -10.82 4.20 16.50
N GLY A 87 -10.37 3.82 15.30
CA GLY A 87 -10.91 2.71 14.53
C GLY A 87 -12.15 3.09 13.72
N ASP A 88 -12.48 4.38 13.61
CA ASP A 88 -13.57 4.80 12.73
C ASP A 88 -13.16 4.60 11.27
N GLY A 89 -14.16 4.39 10.41
CA GLY A 89 -14.00 4.04 9.01
C GLY A 89 -14.80 2.78 8.65
N PRO A 90 -14.43 2.09 7.55
CA PRO A 90 -13.32 2.41 6.65
C PRO A 90 -13.49 3.75 5.91
N TYR A 91 -12.36 4.37 5.60
CA TYR A 91 -12.26 5.51 4.68
C TYR A 91 -11.68 5.04 3.35
N SER A 92 -12.21 5.53 2.23
CA SER A 92 -11.65 5.20 0.93
C SER A 92 -11.90 6.22 -0.19
N GLY A 93 -10.91 6.34 -1.09
CA GLY A 93 -11.02 7.07 -2.35
C GLY A 93 -11.86 6.34 -3.40
N VAL A 94 -12.70 7.09 -4.09
CA VAL A 94 -13.54 6.59 -5.19
C VAL A 94 -13.25 7.33 -6.50
N SER A 95 -13.70 6.75 -7.62
CA SER A 95 -13.38 7.22 -8.97
C SER A 95 -13.94 8.59 -9.33
N ASP A 96 -14.88 9.10 -8.54
CA ASP A 96 -15.41 10.45 -8.72
C ASP A 96 -14.60 11.53 -8.00
N GLY A 97 -13.47 11.18 -7.38
CA GLY A 97 -12.54 12.09 -6.70
C GLY A 97 -12.79 12.32 -5.21
N ARG A 98 -13.89 11.78 -4.66
CA ARG A 98 -14.17 11.87 -3.22
C ARG A 98 -13.41 10.82 -2.42
N ILE A 99 -13.24 11.13 -1.14
CA ILE A 99 -12.96 10.16 -0.09
C ILE A 99 -14.26 9.95 0.68
N LEU A 100 -14.72 8.71 0.74
CA LEU A 100 -15.91 8.32 1.48
C LEU A 100 -15.52 7.74 2.83
N ARG A 101 -16.42 7.86 3.82
CA ARG A 101 -16.36 7.17 5.11
C ARG A 101 -17.59 6.30 5.26
N TRP A 102 -17.42 5.09 5.76
CA TRP A 102 -18.55 4.27 6.19
C TRP A 102 -19.06 4.74 7.56
N ASP A 103 -20.33 5.11 7.64
CA ASP A 103 -20.97 5.67 8.84
C ASP A 103 -21.95 4.71 9.53
N GLY A 104 -21.73 3.41 9.35
CA GLY A 104 -22.60 2.35 9.86
C GLY A 104 -23.79 2.06 8.94
N ALA A 105 -24.47 0.95 9.21
CA ALA A 105 -25.53 0.42 8.34
C ALA A 105 -26.69 1.40 8.08
N ASP A 106 -27.02 2.25 9.05
CA ASP A 106 -28.13 3.20 8.95
C ASP A 106 -27.84 4.38 8.00
N LYS A 107 -26.56 4.78 7.88
CA LYS A 107 -26.14 5.95 7.09
C LYS A 107 -25.41 5.57 5.80
N GLY A 108 -24.75 4.42 5.79
CA GLY A 108 -23.92 3.95 4.69
C GLY A 108 -22.69 4.83 4.45
N TRP A 109 -22.29 4.94 3.19
CA TRP A 109 -21.15 5.74 2.77
C TRP A 109 -21.49 7.24 2.69
N THR A 110 -20.75 8.06 3.42
CA THR A 110 -20.86 9.53 3.37
C THR A 110 -19.59 10.13 2.79
N THR A 111 -19.69 11.36 2.26
CA THR A 111 -18.49 12.08 1.78
C THR A 111 -17.71 12.62 2.97
N TYR A 112 -16.47 12.18 3.10
CA TYR A 112 -15.54 12.71 4.10
C TYR A 112 -14.74 13.88 3.55
N SER A 113 -14.16 13.74 2.35
CA SER A 113 -13.26 14.76 1.79
C SER A 113 -13.30 14.79 0.27
N HIS A 114 -12.87 15.91 -0.31
CA HIS A 114 -12.65 16.07 -1.75
C HIS A 114 -11.52 17.07 -2.03
N ALA A 115 -10.99 17.07 -3.25
CA ALA A 115 -9.98 18.03 -3.68
C ALA A 115 -10.55 19.46 -3.79
N PRO A 116 -9.70 20.51 -3.77
CA PRO A 116 -10.12 21.88 -4.07
C PRO A 116 -10.83 22.03 -5.42
N GLY A 117 -11.88 22.83 -5.43
CA GLY A 117 -12.64 23.12 -6.66
C GLY A 117 -13.51 21.95 -7.13
N TYR A 118 -13.77 20.96 -6.27
CA TYR A 118 -14.67 19.85 -6.55
C TYR A 118 -16.06 20.34 -6.95
N ASN A 119 -16.56 19.87 -8.09
CA ASN A 119 -17.89 20.25 -8.57
C ASN A 119 -18.81 19.03 -8.57
N VAL A 120 -19.73 19.00 -7.61
CA VAL A 120 -20.69 17.91 -7.41
C VAL A 120 -21.45 17.57 -8.70
N ALA A 121 -21.97 18.58 -9.42
CA ALA A 121 -22.75 18.36 -10.63
C ALA A 121 -21.94 17.75 -11.77
N LYS A 122 -20.64 18.00 -11.85
CA LYS A 122 -19.75 17.46 -12.88
C LYS A 122 -19.16 16.10 -12.50
N CYS A 123 -18.75 15.96 -11.24
CA CYS A 123 -17.98 14.80 -10.77
C CYS A 123 -18.88 13.62 -10.38
N MET A 124 -20.08 13.87 -9.85
CA MET A 124 -21.04 12.82 -9.51
C MET A 124 -22.05 12.54 -10.65
N ALA A 125 -21.80 13.07 -11.85
CA ALA A 125 -22.70 12.92 -12.98
C ALA A 125 -22.78 11.44 -13.42
N PRO A 126 -23.97 10.80 -13.44
CA PRO A 126 -24.11 9.35 -13.68
C PRO A 126 -23.75 8.85 -15.09
N LYS A 127 -23.24 9.72 -15.99
CA LYS A 127 -23.24 9.50 -17.44
C LYS A 127 -21.88 9.65 -18.14
N LEU A 128 -20.78 9.81 -17.42
CA LEU A 128 -19.47 9.90 -18.07
C LEU A 128 -18.83 8.51 -18.15
N HIS A 129 -18.86 7.95 -19.36
CA HIS A 129 -17.96 6.89 -19.82
C HIS A 129 -16.49 7.21 -19.43
N PRO A 130 -15.61 6.20 -19.41
CA PRO A 130 -14.93 5.70 -18.19
C PRO A 130 -14.60 6.78 -17.15
N ALA A 131 -14.69 6.45 -15.85
CA ALA A 131 -14.49 7.42 -14.77
C ALA A 131 -13.19 8.24 -14.92
N GLU A 132 -12.15 7.62 -15.49
CA GLU A 132 -10.86 8.18 -15.89
C GLU A 132 -10.96 9.50 -16.68
N LEU A 133 -12.03 9.71 -17.47
CA LEU A 133 -12.24 10.95 -18.23
C LEU A 133 -12.45 12.17 -17.33
N THR A 134 -12.96 11.96 -16.13
CA THR A 134 -13.23 13.04 -15.17
C THR A 134 -12.21 13.11 -14.05
N GLU A 135 -11.44 12.05 -13.81
CA GLU A 135 -10.46 11.99 -12.71
C GLU A 135 -9.45 13.15 -12.74
N SER A 136 -8.96 13.54 -13.93
CA SER A 136 -8.06 14.70 -14.04
C SER A 136 -8.64 16.02 -13.48
N LYS A 137 -9.96 16.16 -13.57
CA LYS A 137 -10.71 17.32 -13.05
C LYS A 137 -11.10 17.12 -11.60
N CYS A 138 -11.68 15.97 -11.27
CA CYS A 138 -12.32 15.68 -9.99
C CYS A 138 -11.35 15.16 -8.92
N GLY A 139 -10.20 14.63 -9.32
CA GLY A 139 -9.28 13.88 -8.47
C GLY A 139 -9.48 12.37 -8.59
N ARG A 140 -8.49 11.64 -8.10
CA ARG A 140 -8.54 10.19 -7.88
C ARG A 140 -7.64 9.86 -6.69
N PRO A 141 -8.18 9.88 -5.45
CA PRO A 141 -7.41 9.50 -4.27
C PRO A 141 -7.06 8.02 -4.35
N LEU A 142 -5.77 7.71 -4.41
CA LEU A 142 -5.25 6.34 -4.47
C LEU A 142 -4.73 5.94 -3.11
N GLY A 143 -3.75 6.68 -2.55
CA GLY A 143 -3.21 6.42 -1.22
C GLY A 143 -3.83 7.28 -0.13
N LEU A 144 -4.14 6.66 1.02
CA LEU A 144 -4.70 7.32 2.20
C LEU A 144 -3.95 6.90 3.46
N ARG A 145 -3.53 7.88 4.28
CA ARG A 145 -2.91 7.60 5.58
C ARG A 145 -3.20 8.65 6.62
N PHE A 146 -3.76 8.25 7.75
CA PHE A 146 -3.91 9.12 8.91
C PHE A 146 -2.59 9.30 9.66
N HIS A 147 -2.38 10.53 10.15
CA HIS A 147 -1.45 10.79 11.23
C HIS A 147 -2.23 10.79 12.55
N ASN A 148 -1.96 9.80 13.41
CA ASN A 148 -2.78 9.51 14.59
C ASN A 148 -2.85 10.67 15.58
N THR A 149 -1.73 11.35 15.79
CA THR A 149 -1.65 12.43 16.78
C THR A 149 -2.49 13.63 16.36
N SER A 150 -2.33 14.11 15.11
CA SER A 150 -3.05 15.29 14.64
C SER A 150 -4.46 14.98 14.10
N GLY A 151 -4.74 13.72 13.75
CA GLY A 151 -5.98 13.32 13.06
C GLY A 151 -6.06 13.80 11.62
N ASN A 152 -4.95 14.28 11.04
CA ASN A 152 -4.92 14.67 9.63
C ASN A 152 -4.88 13.40 8.76
N LEU A 153 -5.66 13.41 7.68
CA LEU A 153 -5.59 12.42 6.62
C LEU A 153 -4.71 12.97 5.50
N TYR A 154 -3.59 12.32 5.23
CA TYR A 154 -2.76 12.56 4.06
C TYR A 154 -3.26 11.72 2.89
N ILE A 155 -3.23 12.33 1.70
CA ILE A 155 -3.87 11.83 0.50
C ILE A 155 -2.86 11.92 -0.64
N ALA A 156 -2.55 10.79 -1.27
CA ALA A 156 -1.90 10.77 -2.57
C ALA A 156 -3.00 10.67 -3.64
N ASP A 157 -3.31 11.80 -4.28
CA ASP A 157 -4.27 11.86 -5.37
C ASP A 157 -3.53 11.82 -6.69
N ALA A 158 -3.93 10.93 -7.60
CA ALA A 158 -3.21 10.68 -8.84
C ALA A 158 -3.04 11.88 -9.76
N TYR A 159 -3.86 12.92 -9.61
CA TYR A 159 -3.85 14.11 -10.45
C TYR A 159 -3.60 15.40 -9.68
N LYS A 160 -3.87 15.43 -8.36
CA LYS A 160 -3.74 16.62 -7.51
C LYS A 160 -2.47 16.64 -6.67
N GLY A 161 -1.69 15.56 -6.68
CA GLY A 161 -0.44 15.47 -5.92
C GLY A 161 -0.67 15.04 -4.47
N LEU A 162 0.21 15.51 -3.58
CA LEU A 162 0.07 15.27 -2.14
C LEU A 162 -0.90 16.30 -1.56
N MET A 163 -1.94 15.81 -0.89
CA MET A 163 -2.93 16.63 -0.19
C MET A 163 -3.09 16.21 1.27
N ARG A 164 -3.78 17.06 2.04
CA ARG A 164 -4.13 16.80 3.44
C ARG A 164 -5.50 17.37 3.77
N VAL A 165 -6.29 16.62 4.52
CA VAL A 165 -7.53 17.11 5.14
C VAL A 165 -7.47 16.91 6.66
N GLY A 166 -8.08 17.82 7.41
CA GLY A 166 -8.17 17.72 8.87
C GLY A 166 -9.18 16.66 9.33
N PRO A 167 -9.26 16.36 10.64
CA PRO A 167 -10.09 15.28 11.18
C PRO A 167 -11.59 15.45 10.94
N ARG A 168 -12.05 16.68 10.66
CA ARG A 168 -13.45 16.97 10.33
C ARG A 168 -13.81 16.71 8.86
N GLY A 169 -12.87 16.28 8.03
CA GLY A 169 -13.07 16.16 6.60
C GLY A 169 -13.23 17.53 5.92
N GLY A 170 -13.92 17.55 4.78
CA GLY A 170 -14.18 18.73 3.96
C GLY A 170 -13.25 18.87 2.75
N GLU A 171 -13.02 20.10 2.31
CA GLU A 171 -12.09 20.37 1.22
C GLU A 171 -10.63 20.16 1.70
N ALA A 172 -9.89 19.32 0.98
CA ALA A 172 -8.48 19.04 1.27
C ALA A 172 -7.58 20.22 0.85
N THR A 173 -6.46 20.40 1.53
CA THR A 173 -5.40 21.34 1.14
C THR A 173 -4.35 20.62 0.30
N VAL A 174 -3.97 21.20 -0.84
CA VAL A 174 -2.82 20.71 -1.64
C VAL A 174 -1.52 21.13 -0.96
N LEU A 175 -0.63 20.16 -0.74
CA LEU A 175 0.65 20.35 -0.07
C LEU A 175 1.82 20.42 -1.06
N ALA A 176 1.79 19.58 -2.10
CA ALA A 176 2.81 19.56 -3.13
C ALA A 176 2.26 19.02 -4.46
N THR A 177 2.69 19.63 -5.57
CA THR A 177 2.35 19.22 -6.94
C THR A 177 3.56 18.94 -7.82
N GLU A 178 4.76 19.22 -7.32
CA GLU A 178 6.03 19.01 -8.01
C GLU A 178 7.18 18.86 -7.02
N ALA A 179 8.30 18.34 -7.52
CA ALA A 179 9.57 18.27 -6.80
C ALA A 179 10.72 18.51 -7.76
N ASP A 180 11.75 19.25 -7.35
CA ASP A 180 12.91 19.61 -8.16
C ASP A 180 12.54 20.17 -9.55
N GLY A 181 11.46 20.98 -9.60
CA GLY A 181 10.93 21.55 -10.84
C GLY A 181 10.25 20.56 -11.79
N VAL A 182 10.04 19.30 -11.37
CA VAL A 182 9.35 18.26 -12.15
C VAL A 182 7.97 17.99 -11.56
N PRO A 183 6.89 18.35 -12.29
CA PRO A 183 5.51 18.11 -11.85
C PRO A 183 5.20 16.64 -11.62
N PHE A 184 4.39 16.36 -10.62
CA PHE A 184 3.80 15.04 -10.43
C PHE A 184 2.82 14.74 -11.56
N LYS A 185 2.79 13.49 -12.02
CA LYS A 185 1.79 13.03 -13.00
C LYS A 185 0.93 11.90 -12.47
N PHE A 186 1.43 11.15 -11.50
CA PHE A 186 0.75 9.95 -11.02
C PHE A 186 1.18 9.64 -9.58
N THR A 187 0.81 10.48 -8.63
CA THR A 187 0.99 10.19 -7.21
C THR A 187 0.08 9.05 -6.75
N ASN A 188 0.61 8.11 -5.96
CA ASN A 188 -0.06 6.84 -5.76
C ASN A 188 -0.14 6.41 -4.28
N GLY A 189 0.93 5.86 -3.72
CA GLY A 189 0.99 5.46 -2.31
C GLY A 189 1.39 6.60 -1.39
N VAL A 190 0.96 6.54 -0.13
CA VAL A 190 1.39 7.44 0.95
C VAL A 190 1.47 6.69 2.28
N ASP A 191 2.50 6.98 3.08
CA ASP A 191 2.59 6.58 4.48
C ASP A 191 3.15 7.74 5.32
N VAL A 192 2.97 7.68 6.63
CA VAL A 192 3.33 8.75 7.57
C VAL A 192 4.09 8.16 8.73
N ASN A 193 5.24 8.75 9.04
CA ASN A 193 5.94 8.48 10.29
C ASN A 193 5.10 9.02 11.45
N GLN A 194 4.51 8.11 12.23
CA GLN A 194 3.60 8.47 13.33
C GLN A 194 4.30 9.19 14.49
N VAL A 195 5.64 9.21 14.52
CA VAL A 195 6.45 9.90 15.53
C VAL A 195 6.85 11.30 15.07
N THR A 196 7.44 11.40 13.87
CA THR A 196 7.97 12.69 13.36
C THR A 196 6.93 13.49 12.58
N GLY A 197 5.90 12.84 12.06
CA GLY A 197 4.90 13.44 11.17
C GLY A 197 5.36 13.53 9.70
N GLU A 198 6.59 13.13 9.39
CA GLU A 198 7.11 13.11 8.02
C GLU A 198 6.27 12.18 7.13
N VAL A 199 6.01 12.63 5.91
CA VAL A 199 5.12 11.95 4.97
C VAL A 199 5.96 11.40 3.83
N TYR A 200 5.80 10.13 3.53
CA TYR A 200 6.46 9.46 2.40
C TYR A 200 5.42 9.12 1.36
N PHE A 201 5.69 9.39 0.09
CA PHE A 201 4.76 9.10 -0.99
C PHE A 201 5.49 8.77 -2.30
N THR A 202 4.77 8.17 -3.23
CA THR A 202 5.30 7.82 -4.56
C THR A 202 4.68 8.68 -5.65
N ASP A 203 5.46 8.95 -6.69
CA ASP A 203 5.01 9.41 -8.01
C ASP A 203 5.37 8.30 -9.01
N SER A 204 4.35 7.56 -9.47
CA SER A 204 4.52 6.33 -10.26
C SER A 204 5.18 6.56 -11.62
N SER A 205 5.02 7.74 -12.21
CA SER A 205 5.64 8.13 -13.48
C SER A 205 5.69 9.65 -13.56
N THR A 206 6.75 10.20 -14.15
CA THR A 206 6.79 11.63 -14.52
C THR A 206 6.30 11.89 -15.95
N ARG A 207 5.97 10.83 -16.69
CA ARG A 207 5.61 10.87 -18.12
C ARG A 207 4.14 10.60 -18.37
N PHE A 208 3.54 9.69 -17.60
CA PHE A 208 2.18 9.21 -17.80
C PHE A 208 1.30 9.50 -16.60
N GLN A 209 0.03 9.83 -16.85
CA GLN A 209 -0.99 9.97 -15.81
C GLN A 209 -1.64 8.61 -15.51
N ARG A 210 -2.46 8.56 -14.44
CA ARG A 210 -3.25 7.37 -14.06
C ARG A 210 -4.13 6.81 -15.18
N SER A 211 -4.73 7.68 -15.99
CA SER A 211 -5.52 7.28 -17.17
C SER A 211 -4.70 6.54 -18.25
N GLN A 212 -3.37 6.60 -18.16
CA GLN A 212 -2.41 5.97 -19.06
C GLN A 212 -1.56 4.91 -18.36
N HIS A 213 -2.01 4.39 -17.22
CA HIS A 213 -1.24 3.47 -16.38
C HIS A 213 -0.75 2.21 -17.13
N GLU A 214 -1.52 1.69 -18.09
CA GLU A 214 -1.09 0.58 -18.96
C GLU A 214 0.19 0.90 -19.74
N ARG A 215 0.39 2.17 -20.14
CA ARG A 215 1.60 2.62 -20.85
C ARG A 215 2.83 2.63 -19.95
N VAL A 216 2.67 2.86 -18.64
CA VAL A 216 3.77 2.81 -17.67
C VAL A 216 4.40 1.41 -17.71
N THR A 217 3.57 0.37 -17.65
CA THR A 217 4.02 -1.03 -17.75
C THR A 217 4.52 -1.36 -19.16
N ALA A 218 3.74 -1.08 -20.20
CA ALA A 218 4.06 -1.48 -21.57
C ALA A 218 5.37 -0.87 -22.11
N THR A 219 5.74 0.31 -21.63
CA THR A 219 6.99 0.99 -22.03
C THR A 219 8.17 0.73 -21.10
N GLY A 220 7.96 -0.03 -20.00
CA GLY A 220 8.98 -0.21 -18.97
C GLY A 220 9.39 1.10 -18.29
N ASP A 221 8.43 2.04 -18.13
CA ASP A 221 8.73 3.37 -17.61
C ASP A 221 9.35 3.30 -16.23
N SER A 222 10.55 3.84 -16.12
CA SER A 222 11.35 3.85 -14.90
C SER A 222 11.66 5.26 -14.47
N THR A 223 10.70 6.17 -14.63
CA THR A 223 10.83 7.58 -14.22
C THR A 223 10.18 7.88 -12.88
N GLY A 224 9.63 6.86 -12.21
CA GLY A 224 8.96 7.02 -10.94
C GLY A 224 9.91 7.45 -9.83
N ARG A 225 9.32 8.03 -8.77
CA ARG A 225 10.04 8.66 -7.66
C ARG A 225 9.45 8.25 -6.31
N LEU A 226 10.32 8.15 -5.32
CA LEU A 226 9.99 8.08 -3.90
C LEU A 226 10.32 9.42 -3.25
N MET A 227 9.36 9.96 -2.51
CA MET A 227 9.37 11.33 -2.00
C MET A 227 9.24 11.34 -0.48
N LYS A 228 9.80 12.38 0.15
CA LYS A 228 9.59 12.72 1.56
C LYS A 228 9.14 14.17 1.67
N TYR A 229 8.07 14.41 2.42
CA TYR A 229 7.54 15.73 2.73
C TYR A 229 7.57 15.96 4.24
N ASP A 230 8.16 17.08 4.65
CA ASP A 230 8.13 17.55 6.03
C ASP A 230 6.99 18.57 6.20
N PRO A 231 5.91 18.23 6.94
CA PRO A 231 4.79 19.13 7.12
C PRO A 231 5.08 20.34 8.03
N THR A 232 6.21 20.35 8.74
CA THR A 232 6.60 21.47 9.62
C THR A 232 7.29 22.58 8.86
N THR A 233 8.16 22.22 7.90
CA THR A 233 8.90 23.16 7.06
C THR A 233 8.26 23.37 5.69
N GLY A 234 7.42 22.44 5.26
CA GLY A 234 6.93 22.36 3.88
C GLY A 234 7.98 21.87 2.89
N TYR A 235 9.16 21.45 3.35
CA TYR A 235 10.24 20.96 2.50
C TYR A 235 9.89 19.60 1.90
N LEU A 236 10.29 19.40 0.65
CA LEU A 236 10.04 18.20 -0.13
C LEU A 236 11.35 17.69 -0.71
N ASP A 237 11.62 16.40 -0.53
CA ASP A 237 12.86 15.74 -0.93
C ASP A 237 12.59 14.52 -1.83
N VAL A 238 13.36 14.38 -2.91
CA VAL A 238 13.35 13.19 -3.77
C VAL A 238 14.33 12.17 -3.19
N LEU A 239 13.84 11.22 -2.39
CA LEU A 239 14.68 10.19 -1.77
C LEU A 239 15.29 9.24 -2.81
N GLN A 240 14.52 8.91 -3.84
CA GLN A 240 15.00 8.10 -4.95
C GLN A 240 14.20 8.41 -6.21
N SER A 241 14.91 8.60 -7.32
CA SER A 241 14.35 8.64 -8.68
C SER A 241 14.69 7.37 -9.46
N GLY A 242 14.11 7.20 -10.64
CA GLY A 242 14.47 6.11 -11.53
C GLY A 242 13.78 4.78 -11.22
N MET A 243 12.67 4.82 -10.47
CA MET A 243 11.95 3.63 -10.03
C MET A 243 10.95 3.18 -11.09
N THR A 244 10.91 1.86 -11.37
CA THR A 244 9.95 1.27 -12.32
C THR A 244 8.59 1.13 -11.65
N TYR A 245 7.70 2.08 -11.95
CA TYR A 245 6.31 2.09 -11.50
C TYR A 245 6.14 1.89 -9.97
N PRO A 246 6.69 2.76 -9.12
CA PRO A 246 6.46 2.70 -7.68
C PRO A 246 4.99 3.04 -7.38
N ASN A 247 4.28 2.10 -6.79
CA ASN A 247 2.84 2.16 -6.56
C ASN A 247 2.56 2.41 -5.07
N GLY A 248 2.43 1.36 -4.26
CA GLY A 248 2.31 1.47 -2.81
C GLY A 248 3.66 1.59 -2.08
N LEU A 249 3.63 2.10 -0.85
CA LEU A 249 4.75 2.04 0.08
C LEU A 249 4.26 1.79 1.52
N ALA A 250 5.15 1.30 2.37
CA ALA A 250 4.93 1.17 3.81
C ALA A 250 6.20 1.48 4.58
N LEU A 251 6.08 2.27 5.65
CA LEU A 251 7.15 2.55 6.59
C LEU A 251 7.31 1.39 7.57
N SER A 252 8.55 0.97 7.81
CA SER A 252 8.85 -0.08 8.77
C SER A 252 8.47 0.36 10.19
N ALA A 253 8.09 -0.61 11.03
CA ALA A 253 7.64 -0.33 12.40
C ALA A 253 8.72 0.34 13.28
N ASP A 254 9.98 0.07 12.99
CA ASP A 254 11.15 0.69 13.63
C ASP A 254 11.55 2.04 13.00
N ARG A 255 10.92 2.42 11.86
CA ARG A 255 11.17 3.62 11.04
C ARG A 255 12.53 3.66 10.35
N SER A 256 13.23 2.54 10.24
CA SER A 256 14.55 2.49 9.61
C SER A 256 14.51 2.47 8.07
N HIS A 257 13.41 2.02 7.47
CA HIS A 257 13.28 1.84 6.02
C HIS A 257 11.84 1.90 5.53
N LEU A 258 11.70 2.11 4.22
CA LEU A 258 10.43 1.99 3.49
C LEU A 258 10.47 0.71 2.65
N VAL A 259 9.35 0.01 2.56
CA VAL A 259 9.13 -1.04 1.56
C VAL A 259 8.25 -0.43 0.46
N VAL A 260 8.74 -0.45 -0.78
CA VAL A 260 8.04 0.12 -1.94
C VAL A 260 7.68 -0.98 -2.92
N ALA A 261 6.42 -1.00 -3.32
CA ALA A 261 5.91 -1.89 -4.35
C ALA A 261 6.19 -1.34 -5.74
N LEU A 262 6.94 -2.09 -6.54
CA LEU A 262 7.20 -1.79 -7.95
C LEU A 262 6.28 -2.64 -8.81
N THR A 263 5.26 -2.02 -9.41
CA THR A 263 4.22 -2.73 -10.15
C THR A 263 4.76 -3.42 -11.39
N GLY A 264 5.43 -2.68 -12.29
CA GLY A 264 5.96 -3.22 -13.54
C GLY A 264 6.82 -4.49 -13.38
N PRO A 265 7.84 -4.50 -12.51
CA PRO A 265 8.70 -5.67 -12.30
C PRO A 265 8.16 -6.68 -11.27
N CYS A 266 6.94 -6.52 -10.75
CA CYS A 266 6.34 -7.41 -9.75
C CYS A 266 7.23 -7.67 -8.53
N LYS A 267 7.80 -6.62 -7.91
CA LYS A 267 8.70 -6.80 -6.76
C LYS A 267 8.55 -5.74 -5.70
N LEU A 268 9.00 -6.07 -4.50
CA LEU A 268 9.17 -5.16 -3.38
C LEU A 268 10.64 -4.80 -3.25
N VAL A 269 10.91 -3.50 -3.05
CA VAL A 269 12.24 -3.00 -2.73
C VAL A 269 12.22 -2.37 -1.36
N ARG A 270 13.32 -2.55 -0.61
CA ARG A 270 13.55 -1.86 0.64
C ARG A 270 14.43 -0.65 0.37
N HIS A 271 13.99 0.54 0.76
CA HIS A 271 14.75 1.78 0.73
C HIS A 271 15.08 2.22 2.16
N TRP A 272 16.36 2.25 2.49
CA TRP A 272 16.83 2.64 3.83
C TRP A 272 16.75 4.15 4.01
N ILE A 273 16.10 4.61 5.09
CA ILE A 273 15.99 6.03 5.43
C ILE A 273 16.81 6.42 6.66
N GLU A 274 17.19 5.44 7.47
CA GLU A 274 18.09 5.62 8.62
C GLU A 274 19.26 4.62 8.59
N GLY A 275 20.26 4.88 9.43
CA GLY A 275 21.41 4.00 9.65
C GLY A 275 22.48 4.08 8.55
N PRO A 276 23.50 3.20 8.60
CA PRO A 276 24.67 3.27 7.72
C PRO A 276 24.37 3.09 6.23
N LYS A 277 23.18 2.56 5.90
CA LYS A 277 22.70 2.31 4.53
C LYS A 277 21.72 3.38 4.05
N ALA A 278 21.44 4.43 4.83
CA ALA A 278 20.47 5.47 4.47
C ALA A 278 20.72 6.00 3.05
N GLY A 279 19.64 6.15 2.28
CA GLY A 279 19.65 6.57 0.87
C GLY A 279 19.88 5.43 -0.13
N THR A 280 20.09 4.19 0.32
CA THR A 280 20.27 3.03 -0.58
C THR A 280 19.03 2.14 -0.64
N SER A 281 18.90 1.42 -1.77
CA SER A 281 17.80 0.47 -2.00
C SER A 281 18.32 -0.92 -2.35
N GLU A 282 17.60 -1.94 -1.90
CA GLU A 282 17.91 -3.34 -2.19
C GLU A 282 16.61 -4.16 -2.38
N PRO A 283 16.66 -5.29 -3.11
CA PRO A 283 15.51 -6.18 -3.25
C PRO A 283 15.01 -6.66 -1.88
N PHE A 284 13.68 -6.67 -1.71
CA PHE A 284 13.05 -7.16 -0.49
C PHE A 284 12.32 -8.48 -0.74
N ALA A 285 11.50 -8.55 -1.77
CA ALA A 285 10.80 -9.77 -2.19
C ALA A 285 10.38 -9.67 -3.66
N GLU A 286 10.29 -10.81 -4.34
CA GLU A 286 9.63 -10.93 -5.65
C GLU A 286 8.15 -11.32 -5.42
N LEU A 287 7.26 -10.90 -6.31
CA LEU A 287 5.83 -11.17 -6.21
C LEU A 287 5.35 -11.98 -7.43
N PRO A 288 4.35 -12.86 -7.24
CA PRO A 288 3.81 -13.68 -8.33
C PRO A 288 2.98 -12.87 -9.34
N GLY A 289 2.73 -11.58 -9.09
CA GLY A 289 1.95 -10.69 -9.94
C GLY A 289 2.11 -9.22 -9.55
N TYR A 290 1.38 -8.35 -10.25
CA TYR A 290 1.44 -6.90 -10.04
C TYR A 290 1.05 -6.53 -8.60
N PRO A 291 1.93 -5.88 -7.83
CA PRO A 291 1.53 -5.30 -6.56
C PRO A 291 0.60 -4.12 -6.81
N GLU A 292 -0.61 -4.22 -6.25
CA GLU A 292 -1.50 -3.09 -6.01
C GLU A 292 -1.42 -2.73 -4.52
N SER A 293 -1.64 -1.46 -4.17
CA SER A 293 -1.55 -1.06 -2.77
C SER A 293 -2.70 -1.70 -1.99
N ARG A 294 -2.37 -2.55 -1.02
CA ARG A 294 -3.33 -3.12 -0.07
C ARG A 294 -2.78 -2.84 1.31
N THR A 295 -3.37 -1.88 2.00
CA THR A 295 -3.06 -1.65 3.41
C THR A 295 -3.77 -2.75 4.20
N THR A 296 -2.99 -3.66 4.78
CA THR A 296 -3.46 -4.63 5.79
C THR A 296 -3.32 -4.04 7.19
#